data_AF-A0A3B9YWP3-F1
#
_entry.id   AF-A0A3B9YWP3-F1
#
_cell.length_a   1.000
_cell.length_b   1.000
_cell.length_c   1.000
_cell.angle_alpha   90.00
_cell.angle_beta   90.00
_cell.angle_gamma   90.00
#
_symmetry.space_group_name_H-M   'P 1'
#
loop_
_entity.id
_entity.type
_entity.pdbx_description
1 polymer ?
#
loop_
_entity_poly.entity_id
_entity_poly.type
_entity_poly.pdbx_seq_one_letter_code
_entity_poly.pdbx_strand_id
1 'polypeptide(L)'
;MFNNYARYGAVAMILHWAMALMIIAIIGIGLYMVEPSNFDPKNVDDLSRQFDLYQLHKSLGLTVLGLSVVRLFWRLINVIPELPAHMSTFEKLAAHATHILFYGIMIGLPLTGWMMVSVSPLEIPTLYFNFIFLEVPHLPAMSFPVIGEFKTAKEAEAALKMAHQWLAYGTIALVILHIGAAMYHHLIKGDDVLTRMLPFTGRSSTR
;
A
#
# COMPACT_ATOMS: atom_id res chain seq x y z
N MET A 1 5.18 8.55 -22.81
CA MET A 1 5.76 7.72 -21.73
C MET A 1 5.89 8.52 -20.44
N PHE A 2 6.60 9.66 -20.50
CA PHE A 2 6.77 10.63 -19.40
C PHE A 2 5.54 11.53 -19.20
N ASN A 3 5.49 12.19 -18.04
CA ASN A 3 4.46 13.17 -17.71
C ASN A 3 4.64 14.46 -18.54
N ASN A 4 3.56 15.21 -18.72
CA ASN A 4 3.63 16.59 -19.18
C ASN A 4 2.74 17.48 -18.29
N TYR A 5 2.76 18.80 -18.48
CA TYR A 5 2.02 19.74 -17.64
C TYR A 5 0.49 19.51 -17.61
N ALA A 6 -0.07 18.87 -18.64
CA ALA A 6 -1.51 18.64 -18.76
C ALA A 6 -1.95 17.24 -18.28
N ARG A 7 -1.08 16.23 -18.31
CA ARG A 7 -1.45 14.84 -17.97
C ARG A 7 -0.28 13.99 -17.49
N TYR A 8 -0.63 12.95 -16.73
CA TYR A 8 0.32 11.90 -16.38
C TYR A 8 0.72 11.08 -17.62
N GLY A 9 1.97 10.61 -17.59
CA GLY A 9 2.52 9.70 -18.59
C GLY A 9 2.06 8.27 -18.36
N ALA A 10 2.16 7.43 -19.40
CA ALA A 10 1.75 6.03 -19.36
C ALA A 10 2.40 5.26 -18.19
N VAL A 11 3.67 5.52 -17.87
CA VAL A 11 4.38 4.87 -16.75
C VAL A 11 3.73 5.20 -15.42
N ALA A 12 3.44 6.48 -15.16
CA ALA A 12 2.80 6.92 -13.92
C ALA A 12 1.38 6.35 -13.75
N MET A 13 0.64 6.25 -14.86
CA MET A 13 -0.71 5.66 -14.89
C MET A 13 -0.66 4.15 -14.65
N ILE A 14 0.21 3.41 -15.34
CA ILE A 14 0.37 1.96 -15.14
C ILE A 14 0.78 1.67 -13.70
N LEU A 15 1.79 2.36 -13.17
CA LEU A 15 2.20 2.22 -11.77
C LEU A 15 1.04 2.53 -10.82
N HIS A 16 0.22 3.54 -11.13
CA HIS A 16 -0.91 3.91 -10.26
C HIS A 16 -1.95 2.79 -10.19
N TRP A 17 -2.44 2.35 -11.35
CA TRP A 17 -3.51 1.36 -11.42
C TRP A 17 -3.05 -0.03 -10.99
N ALA A 18 -1.81 -0.42 -11.31
CA ALA A 18 -1.24 -1.67 -10.81
C ALA A 18 -1.19 -1.67 -9.28
N MET A 19 -0.66 -0.60 -8.67
CA MET A 19 -0.62 -0.48 -7.21
C MET A 19 -2.01 -0.39 -6.59
N ALA A 20 -2.94 0.36 -7.21
CA ALA A 20 -4.32 0.48 -6.71
C ALA A 20 -5.02 -0.89 -6.65
N LEU A 21 -4.90 -1.70 -7.71
CA LEU A 21 -5.44 -3.06 -7.72
C LEU A 21 -4.79 -3.96 -6.66
N MET A 22 -3.45 -3.89 -6.52
CA MET A 22 -2.74 -4.66 -5.49
C MET A 22 -3.15 -4.25 -4.08
N ILE A 23 -3.33 -2.94 -3.82
CA ILE A 23 -3.75 -2.42 -2.52
C ILE A 23 -5.19 -2.87 -2.19
N ILE A 24 -6.11 -2.83 -3.16
CA ILE A 24 -7.47 -3.35 -2.95
C ILE A 24 -7.44 -4.85 -2.65
N ALA A 25 -6.65 -5.63 -3.41
CA ALA A 25 -6.51 -7.07 -3.20
C ALA A 25 -5.91 -7.40 -1.83
N ILE A 26 -4.81 -6.74 -1.43
CA ILE A 26 -4.14 -7.02 -0.15
C ILE A 26 -4.99 -6.60 1.06
N ILE A 27 -5.82 -5.55 0.94
CA ILE A 27 -6.82 -5.19 1.96
C ILE A 27 -7.84 -6.33 2.11
N GLY A 28 -8.40 -6.83 1.01
CA GLY A 28 -9.35 -7.94 1.04
C GLY A 28 -8.75 -9.20 1.66
N ILE A 29 -7.53 -9.58 1.24
CA ILE A 29 -6.80 -10.72 1.80
C ILE A 29 -6.51 -10.48 3.29
N GLY A 30 -6.09 -9.27 3.67
CA GLY A 30 -5.78 -8.91 5.04
C GLY A 30 -6.98 -9.02 5.98
N LEU A 31 -8.17 -8.58 5.54
CA LEU A 31 -9.42 -8.73 6.30
C LEU A 31 -9.83 -10.21 6.38
N TYR A 32 -9.67 -10.97 5.30
CA TYR A 32 -10.01 -12.38 5.25
C TYR A 32 -9.12 -13.24 6.16
N MET A 33 -7.81 -12.97 6.19
CA MET A 33 -6.83 -13.79 6.94
C MET A 33 -6.92 -13.62 8.47
N VAL A 34 -7.51 -12.51 8.95
CA VAL A 34 -7.65 -12.22 10.38
C VAL A 34 -8.98 -12.66 10.98
N GLU A 35 -9.96 -12.99 10.15
CA GLU A 35 -11.30 -13.43 10.57
C GLU A 35 -11.22 -14.89 11.06
N PRO A 36 -11.39 -15.16 12.37
CA PRO A 36 -11.18 -16.49 12.93
C PRO A 36 -12.14 -17.54 12.39
N SER A 37 -13.34 -17.14 11.96
CA SER A 37 -14.33 -18.06 11.38
C SER A 37 -13.92 -18.62 10.02
N ASN A 38 -12.91 -18.05 9.36
CA ASN A 38 -12.46 -18.50 8.04
C ASN A 38 -11.53 -19.71 8.08
N PHE A 39 -10.99 -20.11 9.25
CA PHE A 39 -10.03 -21.22 9.35
C PHE A 39 -10.30 -22.06 10.60
N ASP A 40 -10.53 -23.37 10.44
CA ASP A 40 -10.55 -24.30 11.57
C ASP A 40 -9.12 -24.74 11.91
N PRO A 41 -8.58 -24.40 13.09
CA PRO A 41 -7.21 -24.80 13.47
C PRO A 41 -7.04 -26.31 13.64
N LYS A 42 -8.13 -27.09 13.66
CA LYS A 42 -8.08 -28.56 13.70
C LYS A 42 -8.06 -29.20 12.30
N ASN A 43 -8.31 -28.42 11.25
CA ASN A 43 -8.31 -28.89 9.88
C ASN A 43 -6.95 -28.57 9.22
N VAL A 44 -6.25 -29.61 8.78
CA VAL A 44 -4.93 -29.49 8.14
C VAL A 44 -4.97 -28.72 6.82
N ASP A 45 -6.05 -28.83 6.06
CA ASP A 45 -6.21 -28.13 4.78
C ASP A 45 -6.39 -26.62 5.01
N ASP A 46 -7.10 -26.25 6.09
CA ASP A 46 -7.27 -24.85 6.48
C ASP A 46 -5.97 -24.23 6.99
N LEU A 47 -5.15 -24.98 7.73
CA LEU A 47 -3.82 -24.51 8.16
C LEU A 47 -2.91 -24.24 6.95
N SER A 48 -2.89 -25.14 5.97
CA SER A 48 -2.11 -24.95 4.74
C SER A 48 -2.58 -23.72 3.96
N ARG A 49 -3.90 -23.58 3.78
CA ARG A 49 -4.49 -22.43 3.09
C ARG A 49 -4.23 -21.12 3.82
N GLN A 50 -4.27 -21.13 5.16
CA GLN A 50 -3.90 -19.98 5.96
C GLN A 50 -2.45 -19.60 5.70
N PHE A 51 -1.52 -20.54 5.78
CA PHE A 51 -0.10 -20.31 5.48
C PHE A 51 0.09 -19.66 4.10
N ASP A 52 -0.51 -20.23 3.05
CA ASP A 52 -0.40 -19.71 1.69
C ASP A 52 -0.96 -18.28 1.55
N LEU A 53 -2.08 -17.99 2.21
CA LEU A 53 -2.64 -16.65 2.21
C LEU A 53 -1.73 -15.63 2.93
N TYR A 54 -1.11 -16.01 4.04
CA TYR A 54 -0.14 -15.15 4.72
C TYR A 54 1.10 -14.92 3.84
N GLN A 55 1.63 -15.94 3.14
CA GLN A 55 2.75 -15.76 2.23
C GLN A 55 2.39 -14.88 1.02
N LEU A 56 1.20 -15.07 0.45
CA LEU A 56 0.68 -14.21 -0.61
C LEU A 56 0.53 -12.76 -0.13
N HIS A 57 -0.02 -12.54 1.06
CA HIS A 57 -0.16 -11.21 1.66
C HIS A 57 1.21 -10.53 1.83
N LYS A 58 2.20 -11.23 2.42
CA LYS A 58 3.58 -10.71 2.57
C LYS A 58 4.19 -10.35 1.22
N SER A 59 4.04 -11.22 0.22
CA SER A 59 4.60 -11.04 -1.12
C SER A 59 4.00 -9.85 -1.85
N LEU A 60 2.67 -9.69 -1.81
CA LEU A 60 2.00 -8.51 -2.34
C LEU A 60 2.43 -7.24 -1.59
N GLY A 61 2.56 -7.30 -0.26
CA GLY A 61 3.01 -6.17 0.56
C GLY A 61 4.41 -5.68 0.18
N LEU A 62 5.36 -6.61 0.02
CA LEU A 62 6.72 -6.33 -0.44
C LEU A 62 6.75 -5.80 -1.89
N THR A 63 5.87 -6.31 -2.75
CA THR A 63 5.73 -5.81 -4.12
C THR A 63 5.23 -4.37 -4.14
N VAL A 64 4.19 -4.05 -3.34
CA VAL A 64 3.68 -2.69 -3.18
C VAL A 64 4.77 -1.78 -2.62
N LEU A 65 5.57 -2.24 -1.64
CA LEU A 65 6.70 -1.48 -1.11
C LEU A 65 7.70 -1.12 -2.22
N GLY A 66 8.17 -2.10 -3.00
CA GLY A 66 9.11 -1.87 -4.10
C GLY A 66 8.55 -0.92 -5.16
N LEU A 67 7.30 -1.13 -5.58
CA LEU A 67 6.63 -0.26 -6.55
C LEU A 67 6.37 1.15 -5.99
N SER A 68 6.16 1.30 -4.69
CA SER A 68 5.99 2.61 -4.06
C SER A 68 7.28 3.44 -4.11
N VAL A 69 8.44 2.79 -3.94
CA VAL A 69 9.75 3.42 -4.08
C VAL A 69 10.01 3.81 -5.53
N VAL A 70 9.74 2.92 -6.49
CA VAL A 70 9.84 3.22 -7.92
C VAL A 70 8.92 4.37 -8.30
N ARG A 71 7.67 4.38 -7.82
CA ARG A 71 6.70 5.45 -8.07
C ARG A 71 7.15 6.77 -7.46
N LEU A 72 7.69 6.76 -6.24
CA LEU A 72 8.23 7.95 -5.58
C LEU A 72 9.39 8.52 -6.37
N PHE A 73 10.36 7.68 -6.75
CA PHE A 73 11.47 8.10 -7.60
C PHE A 73 11.00 8.66 -8.94
N TRP A 74 10.05 7.98 -9.60
CA TRP A 74 9.44 8.46 -10.85
C TRP A 74 8.79 9.83 -10.69
N ARG A 75 8.08 10.06 -9.58
CA ARG A 75 7.46 11.35 -9.26
C ARG A 75 8.49 12.46 -9.04
N LEU A 76 9.64 12.15 -8.44
CA LEU A 76 10.69 13.13 -8.17
C LEU A 76 11.43 13.57 -9.44
N ILE A 77 11.57 12.69 -10.43
CA ILE A 77 12.28 12.98 -11.68
C ILE A 77 11.37 13.46 -12.83
N ASN A 78 10.05 13.47 -12.63
CA ASN A 78 9.08 13.87 -13.65
C ASN A 78 8.30 15.13 -13.23
N VAL A 79 7.81 15.86 -14.23
CA VAL A 79 6.86 16.96 -14.03
C VAL A 79 5.57 16.42 -13.40
N ILE A 80 5.06 17.13 -12.40
CA ILE A 80 3.77 16.86 -11.77
C ILE A 80 2.76 17.82 -12.42
N PRO A 81 1.69 17.31 -13.07
CA PRO A 81 0.62 18.16 -13.61
C PRO A 81 0.03 19.06 -12.51
N GLU A 82 -0.18 20.34 -12.81
CA GLU A 82 -0.71 21.30 -11.84
C GLU A 82 -2.15 20.99 -11.45
N LEU A 83 -2.51 21.20 -10.18
CA LEU A 83 -3.89 21.08 -9.73
C LEU A 83 -4.77 22.14 -10.42
N PRO A 84 -6.05 21.83 -10.74
CA PRO A 84 -6.94 22.79 -11.38
C PRO A 84 -6.96 24.15 -10.68
N ALA A 85 -6.84 25.23 -11.46
CA ALA A 85 -6.70 26.59 -10.92
C ALA A 85 -7.87 27.00 -10.02
N HIS A 86 -9.08 26.53 -10.34
CA HIS A 86 -10.33 26.81 -9.64
C HIS A 86 -10.50 26.05 -8.32
N MET A 87 -9.61 25.10 -7.98
CA MET A 87 -9.63 24.48 -6.65
C MET A 87 -9.28 25.51 -5.58
N SER A 88 -10.06 25.46 -4.50
CA SER A 88 -9.79 26.23 -3.28
C SER A 88 -8.45 25.85 -2.66
N THR A 89 -7.87 26.74 -1.86
CA THR A 89 -6.62 26.47 -1.13
C THR A 89 -6.74 25.25 -0.22
N PHE A 90 -7.93 25.02 0.36
CA PHE A 90 -8.19 23.86 1.21
C PHE A 90 -8.19 22.55 0.41
N GLU A 91 -8.86 22.49 -0.75
CA GLU A 91 -8.84 21.31 -1.63
C GLU A 91 -7.42 20.99 -2.11
N LYS A 92 -6.63 22.02 -2.46
CA LYS A 92 -5.23 21.85 -2.82
C LYS A 92 -4.41 21.31 -1.66
N LEU A 93 -4.55 21.86 -0.46
CA LEU A 93 -3.85 21.38 0.73
C LEU A 93 -4.22 19.93 1.06
N ALA A 94 -5.51 19.59 1.00
CA ALA A 94 -6.00 18.24 1.22
C ALA A 94 -5.41 17.25 0.20
N ALA A 95 -5.37 17.60 -1.09
CA ALA A 95 -4.78 16.76 -2.13
C ALA A 95 -3.28 16.48 -1.87
N HIS A 96 -2.52 17.49 -1.45
CA HIS A 96 -1.11 17.31 -1.10
C HIS A 96 -0.95 16.44 0.16
N ALA A 97 -1.74 16.70 1.21
CA ALA A 97 -1.73 15.92 2.43
C ALA A 97 -2.06 14.45 2.16
N THR A 98 -3.11 14.16 1.39
CA THR A 98 -3.48 12.80 0.98
C THR A 98 -2.33 12.10 0.24
N HIS A 99 -1.64 12.78 -0.68
CA HIS A 99 -0.48 12.19 -1.35
C HIS A 99 0.68 11.87 -0.39
N ILE A 100 1.00 12.79 0.53
CA ILE A 100 2.05 12.57 1.53
C ILE A 100 1.68 11.39 2.42
N LEU A 101 0.43 11.35 2.91
CA LEU A 101 -0.08 10.25 3.73
C LEU A 101 -0.03 8.91 2.98
N PHE A 102 -0.40 8.88 1.69
CA PHE A 102 -0.28 7.66 0.90
C PHE A 102 1.16 7.19 0.75
N TYR A 103 2.12 8.08 0.49
CA TYR A 103 3.53 7.67 0.45
C TYR A 103 4.00 7.15 1.80
N GLY A 104 3.64 7.82 2.89
CA GLY A 104 3.92 7.37 4.25
C GLY A 104 3.36 5.97 4.51
N ILE A 105 2.11 5.71 4.14
CA ILE A 105 1.43 4.44 4.44
C ILE A 105 1.83 3.31 3.49
N MET A 106 2.01 3.58 2.18
CA MET A 106 2.44 2.57 1.20
C MET A 106 3.87 2.05 1.48
N ILE A 107 4.69 2.85 2.15
CA ILE A 107 6.04 2.45 2.58
C ILE A 107 5.98 1.89 4.01
N GLY A 108 5.39 2.64 4.94
CA GLY A 108 5.36 2.30 6.36
C GLY A 108 4.57 1.04 6.68
N LEU A 109 3.42 0.80 6.04
CA LEU A 109 2.59 -0.37 6.33
C LEU A 109 3.30 -1.68 5.95
N PRO A 110 3.85 -1.88 4.73
CA PRO A 110 4.62 -3.08 4.43
C PRO A 110 5.87 -3.22 5.31
N LEU A 111 6.55 -2.11 5.64
CA LEU A 111 7.71 -2.15 6.53
C LEU A 111 7.35 -2.64 7.93
N THR A 112 6.24 -2.18 8.51
CA THR A 112 5.79 -2.70 9.81
C THR A 112 5.47 -4.19 9.74
N GLY A 113 4.92 -4.69 8.62
CA GLY A 113 4.69 -6.12 8.41
C GLY A 113 5.99 -6.93 8.30
N TRP A 114 6.98 -6.42 7.56
CA TRP A 114 8.28 -7.07 7.43
C TRP A 114 9.06 -7.06 8.76
N MET A 115 8.99 -5.95 9.50
CA MET A 115 9.49 -5.85 10.87
C MET A 115 8.82 -6.87 11.79
N MET A 116 7.49 -7.00 11.74
CA MET A 116 6.73 -7.95 12.56
C MET A 116 7.21 -9.39 12.33
N VAL A 117 7.38 -9.81 11.09
CA VAL A 117 7.89 -11.16 10.77
C VAL A 117 9.34 -11.33 11.20
N SER A 118 10.17 -10.29 11.05
CA SER A 118 11.59 -10.33 11.43
C SER A 118 11.83 -10.50 12.92
N VAL A 119 10.84 -10.20 13.76
CA VAL A 119 10.93 -10.34 15.24
C VAL A 119 10.13 -11.52 15.75
N SER A 120 9.38 -12.20 14.88
CA SER A 120 8.48 -13.26 15.31
C SER A 120 9.29 -14.45 15.84
N PRO A 121 8.97 -14.97 17.03
CA PRO A 121 9.65 -16.13 17.61
C PRO A 121 9.38 -17.42 16.84
N LEU A 122 8.43 -17.41 15.90
CA LEU A 122 8.12 -18.54 15.04
C LEU A 122 9.14 -18.71 13.91
N GLU A 123 9.92 -17.67 13.59
CA GLU A 123 10.97 -17.67 12.56
C GLU A 123 10.53 -18.24 11.21
N ILE A 124 9.25 -18.07 10.85
CA ILE A 124 8.71 -18.60 9.60
C ILE A 124 9.31 -17.81 8.43
N PRO A 125 10.01 -18.48 7.48
CA PRO A 125 10.63 -17.80 6.36
C PRO A 125 9.59 -17.09 5.50
N THR A 126 9.95 -15.93 4.96
CA THR A 126 9.13 -15.21 4.00
C THR A 126 9.52 -15.64 2.60
N LEU A 127 8.69 -16.47 1.98
CA LEU A 127 8.92 -16.96 0.62
C LEU A 127 8.17 -16.06 -0.36
N TYR A 128 8.90 -15.30 -1.16
CA TYR A 128 8.28 -14.39 -2.13
C TYR A 128 7.51 -15.20 -3.17
N PHE A 129 6.18 -15.07 -3.18
CA PHE A 129 5.21 -15.87 -3.94
C PHE A 129 5.42 -17.39 -3.82
N ASN A 130 5.76 -17.87 -2.62
CA ASN A 130 6.05 -19.30 -2.35
C ASN A 130 7.21 -19.88 -3.20
N PHE A 131 8.05 -19.04 -3.82
CA PHE A 131 9.27 -19.51 -4.48
C PHE A 131 10.35 -19.78 -3.44
N ILE A 132 10.71 -21.05 -3.28
CA ILE A 132 11.70 -21.49 -2.27
C ILE A 132 13.09 -20.85 -2.44
N PHE A 133 13.44 -20.43 -3.65
CA PHE A 133 14.71 -19.76 -3.96
C PHE A 133 14.68 -18.24 -3.74
N LEU A 134 13.51 -17.67 -3.46
CA LEU A 134 13.31 -16.24 -3.22
C LEU A 134 12.87 -16.01 -1.77
N GLU A 135 13.69 -16.49 -0.84
CA GLU A 135 13.53 -16.16 0.57
C GLU A 135 13.93 -14.70 0.81
N VAL A 136 13.02 -13.95 1.44
CA VAL A 136 13.27 -12.56 1.82
C VAL A 136 13.88 -12.58 3.22
N PRO A 137 15.12 -12.10 3.40
CA PRO A 137 15.79 -12.16 4.69
C PRO A 137 15.05 -11.33 5.73
N HIS A 138 15.10 -11.79 6.98
CA HIS A 138 14.71 -10.97 8.12
C HIS A 138 15.63 -9.75 8.22
N LEU A 139 15.09 -8.64 8.71
CA LEU A 139 15.84 -7.42 8.89
C LEU A 139 16.94 -7.64 9.96
N PRO A 140 18.25 -7.50 9.61
CA PRO A 140 19.35 -7.84 10.53
C PRO A 140 19.32 -7.04 11.84
N ALA A 141 18.86 -5.79 11.77
CA ALA A 141 18.73 -4.88 12.90
C ALA A 141 17.47 -5.12 13.75
N MET A 142 16.67 -6.15 13.45
CA MET A 142 15.50 -6.52 14.25
C MET A 142 15.75 -7.76 15.12
N SER A 143 16.97 -8.31 15.10
CA SER A 143 17.44 -9.34 16.05
C SER A 143 17.37 -8.79 17.47
N PHE A 144 16.69 -9.48 18.39
CA PHE A 144 16.71 -9.11 19.81
C PHE A 144 18.18 -9.10 20.30
N PRO A 145 18.70 -8.02 20.93
CA PRO A 145 18.03 -6.97 21.71
C PRO A 145 17.94 -5.59 21.02
N VAL A 146 17.94 -5.51 19.69
CA VAL A 146 18.09 -4.23 18.96
C VAL A 146 16.81 -3.34 18.96
N ILE A 147 15.69 -3.82 19.54
CA ILE A 147 14.39 -3.12 19.48
C ILE A 147 14.04 -2.45 20.81
N GLY A 148 14.62 -1.26 21.04
CA GLY A 148 14.13 -0.30 22.03
C GLY A 148 13.88 -0.84 23.44
N GLU A 149 12.76 -0.42 24.05
CA GLU A 149 12.39 -0.73 25.44
C GLU A 149 11.72 -2.11 25.64
N PHE A 150 11.54 -2.89 24.57
CA PHE A 150 10.83 -4.17 24.65
C PHE A 150 11.68 -5.23 25.36
N LYS A 151 11.09 -5.96 26.30
CA LYS A 151 11.79 -6.96 27.11
C LYS A 151 11.83 -8.33 26.43
N THR A 152 10.96 -8.58 25.45
CA THR A 152 10.91 -9.84 24.71
C THR A 152 10.55 -9.65 23.23
N ALA A 153 10.92 -10.61 22.39
CA ALA A 153 10.52 -10.66 20.98
C ALA A 153 8.99 -10.69 20.79
N LYS A 154 8.27 -11.38 21.69
CA LYS A 154 6.80 -11.47 21.68
C LYS A 154 6.13 -10.12 21.94
N GLU A 155 6.69 -9.31 22.84
CA GLU A 155 6.19 -7.95 23.09
C GLU A 155 6.37 -7.05 21.86
N ALA A 156 7.53 -7.12 21.22
CA ALA A 156 7.82 -6.38 19.98
C ALA A 156 6.89 -6.81 18.83
N GLU A 157 6.70 -8.12 18.63
CA GLU A 157 5.78 -8.68 17.64
C GLU A 157 4.34 -8.19 17.86
N ALA A 158 3.87 -8.21 19.11
CA ALA A 158 2.51 -7.75 19.46
C ALA A 158 2.33 -6.25 19.17
N ALA A 159 3.32 -5.42 19.52
CA ALA A 159 3.28 -3.99 19.22
C ALA A 159 3.27 -3.70 17.71
N LEU A 160 4.12 -4.41 16.95
CA LEU A 160 4.18 -4.28 15.48
C LEU A 160 2.89 -4.77 14.81
N LYS A 161 2.30 -5.86 15.30
CA LYS A 161 0.99 -6.34 14.84
C LYS A 161 -0.09 -5.29 15.06
N MET A 162 -0.13 -4.67 16.23
CA MET A 162 -1.08 -3.60 16.54
C MET A 162 -0.87 -2.39 15.63
N ALA A 163 0.38 -1.95 15.45
CA ALA A 163 0.71 -0.85 14.54
C ALA A 163 0.28 -1.15 13.10
N HIS A 164 0.59 -2.35 12.60
CA HIS A 164 0.23 -2.80 11.27
C HIS A 164 -1.30 -2.81 11.07
N GLN A 165 -2.06 -3.29 12.05
CA GLN A 165 -3.53 -3.28 12.01
C GLN A 165 -4.10 -1.86 11.94
N TRP A 166 -3.63 -0.94 12.79
CA TRP A 166 -4.10 0.45 12.77
C TRP A 166 -3.71 1.17 11.47
N LEU A 167 -2.52 0.93 10.94
CA LEU A 167 -2.10 1.43 9.63
C LEU A 167 -2.96 0.83 8.51
N ALA A 168 -3.37 -0.44 8.59
CA ALA A 168 -4.27 -1.05 7.62
C ALA A 168 -5.66 -0.37 7.65
N TYR A 169 -6.25 -0.12 8.82
CA TYR A 169 -7.50 0.62 8.93
C TYR A 169 -7.38 2.07 8.43
N GLY A 170 -6.27 2.73 8.75
CA GLY A 170 -5.95 4.05 8.20
C GLY A 170 -5.85 4.05 6.68
N THR A 171 -5.28 2.99 6.10
CA THR A 171 -5.20 2.81 4.64
C THR A 171 -6.59 2.67 4.03
N ILE A 172 -7.47 1.86 4.62
CA ILE A 172 -8.85 1.68 4.16
C ILE A 172 -9.58 3.03 4.15
N ALA A 173 -9.52 3.78 5.25
CA ALA A 173 -10.12 5.10 5.36
C ALA A 173 -9.57 6.06 4.30
N LEU A 174 -8.24 6.09 4.11
CA LEU A 174 -7.59 6.97 3.14
C LEU A 174 -7.95 6.62 1.69
N VAL A 175 -8.06 5.32 1.36
CA VAL A 175 -8.52 4.84 0.05
C VAL A 175 -9.95 5.27 -0.22
N ILE A 176 -10.86 5.10 0.75
CA ILE A 176 -12.26 5.52 0.62
C ILE A 176 -12.35 7.03 0.39
N LEU A 177 -11.63 7.83 1.20
CA LEU A 177 -11.58 9.28 1.06
C LEU A 177 -11.02 9.70 -0.31
N HIS A 178 -9.96 9.04 -0.77
CA HIS A 178 -9.34 9.33 -2.05
C HIS A 178 -10.27 9.05 -3.24
N ILE A 179 -10.90 7.87 -3.26
CA ILE A 179 -11.87 7.50 -4.30
C ILE A 179 -13.06 8.46 -4.25
N GLY A 180 -13.59 8.73 -3.06
CA GLY A 180 -14.69 9.67 -2.85
C GLY A 180 -14.38 11.07 -3.35
N ALA A 181 -13.17 11.59 -3.07
CA ALA A 181 -12.71 12.87 -3.59
C ALA A 181 -12.60 12.87 -5.12
N ALA A 182 -11.98 11.84 -5.71
CA ALA A 182 -11.86 11.73 -7.16
C ALA A 182 -13.23 11.67 -7.85
N MET A 183 -14.19 10.94 -7.27
CA MET A 183 -15.57 10.89 -7.77
C MET A 183 -16.31 12.21 -7.58
N TYR A 184 -16.14 12.90 -6.44
CA TYR A 184 -16.73 14.21 -6.20
C TYR A 184 -16.24 15.24 -7.24
N HIS A 185 -14.93 15.27 -7.48
CA HIS A 185 -14.31 16.14 -8.47
C HIS A 185 -14.81 15.83 -9.90
N HIS A 186 -14.94 14.55 -10.25
CA HIS A 186 -15.42 14.15 -11.56
C HIS A 186 -16.92 14.38 -11.77
N LEU A 187 -17.77 13.99 -10.82
CA LEU A 187 -19.23 13.94 -10.98
C LEU A 187 -19.92 15.25 -10.57
N ILE A 188 -19.40 15.95 -9.56
CA ILE A 188 -20.03 17.15 -8.99
C ILE A 188 -19.32 18.43 -9.46
N LYS A 189 -17.98 18.47 -9.39
CA LYS A 189 -17.21 19.64 -9.86
C LYS A 189 -17.01 19.64 -11.37
N GLY A 190 -17.11 18.48 -12.01
CA GLY A 190 -16.94 18.33 -13.46
C GLY A 190 -15.53 18.62 -13.95
N ASP A 191 -14.51 18.46 -13.09
CA ASP A 191 -13.12 18.69 -13.45
C ASP A 191 -12.43 17.43 -13.97
N ASP A 192 -11.16 17.59 -14.36
CA ASP A 192 -10.34 16.58 -15.01
C ASP A 192 -9.39 15.83 -14.07
N VAL A 193 -9.57 15.93 -12.75
CA VAL A 193 -8.70 15.27 -11.76
C VAL A 193 -8.61 13.76 -12.00
N LEU A 194 -9.75 13.10 -12.20
CA LEU A 194 -9.81 11.66 -12.46
C LEU A 194 -9.29 11.31 -13.87
N THR A 195 -9.72 12.07 -14.87
CA THR A 195 -9.42 11.77 -16.29
C THR A 195 -7.93 11.92 -16.61
N ARG A 196 -7.20 12.76 -15.87
CA ARG A 196 -5.73 12.86 -15.98
C ARG A 196 -4.98 11.59 -15.58
N MET A 197 -5.61 10.67 -14.85
CA MET A 197 -5.04 9.37 -14.46
C MET A 197 -5.59 8.19 -15.25
N LEU A 198 -6.55 8.39 -16.17
CA LEU A 198 -7.11 7.32 -16.97
C LEU A 198 -6.24 7.03 -18.21
N PRO A 199 -5.86 5.76 -18.46
CA PRO A 199 -4.97 5.41 -19.57
C PRO A 199 -5.55 5.66 -20.96
N PHE A 200 -6.89 5.76 -21.09
CA PHE A 200 -7.59 5.78 -22.39
C PHE A 200 -8.42 7.05 -22.66
N THR A 201 -8.35 8.10 -21.82
CA THR A 201 -9.11 9.33 -22.07
C THR A 201 -8.28 10.32 -22.88
N GLY A 202 -8.49 10.33 -24.20
CA GLY A 202 -7.81 11.19 -25.18
C GLY A 202 -8.32 12.65 -25.28
N ARG A 203 -8.99 13.22 -24.26
CA ARG A 203 -9.45 14.61 -24.32
C ARG A 203 -8.77 15.49 -23.28
N SER A 204 -7.87 16.33 -23.77
CA SER A 204 -7.65 17.64 -23.19
C SER A 204 -9.00 18.36 -23.20
N SER A 205 -9.63 18.47 -22.04
CA SER A 205 -10.75 19.39 -21.87
C SER A 205 -10.15 20.77 -21.67
N THR A 206 -9.81 21.45 -22.76
CA THR A 206 -9.81 22.92 -22.77
C THR A 206 -11.26 23.38 -22.65
N ARG A 207 -11.71 23.68 -21.43
CA ARG A 207 -12.78 24.63 -21.16
C ARG A 207 -12.41 25.46 -19.95
#